data_AF-A0A965X1T0-F1
#
_entry.id   AF-A0A965X1T0-F1
#
_cell.length_a   1.000
_cell.length_b   1.000
_cell.length_c   1.000
_cell.angle_alpha   90.00
_cell.angle_beta   90.00
_cell.angle_gamma   90.00
#
_symmetry.space_group_name_H-M   'P 1'
#
loop_
_entity.id
_entity.type
_entity.pdbx_description
1 polymer ?
#
loop_
_entity_poly.entity_id
_entity_poly.type
_entity_poly.pdbx_seq_one_letter_code
_entity_poly.pdbx_strand_id
1 'polypeptide(L)'
;MKFRNLFFLLVVSSAVVFSTCGLLSGTSDAKSENKKNGSGNVLEDIFNTVMGKLPITQQSMVGTWNFQGTSCAFETENLLKKAGGAVVATQVEDKFDETCTKLGISEKNTGFVFHADSTYTGRIGGMKISGKYMLNPETKQVQMTYLLGVGKLKATVAVSSHEMKLLFDADSFLKLMKIISQFTNDASIEVLGKMADMYDGMLLGFDMRKQ
;
A
#
# COMPACT_ATOMS: atom_id res chain seq x y z
N MET A 1 -4.54 -47.28 -42.58
CA MET A 1 -3.12 -46.97 -42.83
C MET A 1 -2.69 -45.92 -41.79
N LYS A 2 -1.65 -46.23 -40.98
CA LYS A 2 -1.01 -45.38 -39.95
C LYS A 2 -0.39 -44.12 -40.60
N PHE A 3 -0.27 -42.93 -40.01
CA PHE A 3 0.57 -42.41 -38.90
C PHE A 3 0.11 -40.94 -38.67
N ARG A 4 -0.27 -40.42 -37.49
CA ARG A 4 0.44 -40.05 -36.23
C ARG A 4 1.48 -38.92 -36.36
N ASN A 5 1.15 -37.74 -35.80
CA ASN A 5 1.97 -36.73 -35.09
C ASN A 5 1.02 -35.56 -34.71
N LEU A 6 0.50 -35.44 -33.48
CA LEU A 6 1.15 -35.03 -32.22
C LEU A 6 1.61 -33.56 -32.23
N PHE A 7 0.77 -32.65 -31.74
CA PHE A 7 1.22 -31.50 -30.94
C PHE A 7 0.15 -31.18 -29.88
N PHE A 8 0.51 -31.47 -28.64
CA PHE A 8 -0.17 -31.11 -27.40
C PHE A 8 -0.01 -29.61 -27.13
N LEU A 9 -1.01 -28.96 -26.52
CA LEU A 9 -0.92 -28.57 -25.10
C LEU A 9 -2.18 -27.84 -24.63
N LEU A 10 -2.75 -28.42 -23.59
CA LEU A 10 -3.87 -28.01 -22.76
C LEU A 10 -3.23 -27.56 -21.44
N VAL A 11 -3.54 -26.37 -20.93
CA VAL A 11 -3.19 -26.02 -19.55
C VAL A 11 -4.42 -25.46 -18.85
N VAL A 12 -4.85 -26.25 -17.86
CA VAL A 12 -5.96 -26.05 -16.93
C VAL A 12 -5.37 -25.69 -15.57
N SER A 13 -6.05 -24.75 -14.91
CA SER A 13 -6.33 -24.60 -13.46
C SER A 13 -5.24 -24.90 -12.41
N SER A 14 -5.03 -23.87 -11.58
CA SER A 14 -4.85 -23.85 -10.11
C SER A 14 -4.34 -25.11 -9.40
N ALA A 15 -3.18 -24.99 -8.73
CA ALA A 15 -2.87 -25.79 -7.55
C ALA A 15 -1.97 -25.03 -6.56
N VAL A 16 -2.42 -25.09 -5.31
CA VAL A 16 -1.73 -24.74 -4.06
C VAL A 16 -0.47 -25.60 -3.90
N VAL A 17 0.64 -25.00 -3.48
CA VAL A 17 1.82 -25.77 -3.05
C VAL A 17 1.97 -25.65 -1.53
N PHE A 18 1.58 -26.72 -0.84
CA PHE A 18 2.12 -27.08 0.47
C PHE A 18 3.49 -27.73 0.23
N SER A 19 4.56 -27.15 0.78
CA SER A 19 5.85 -27.83 0.91
C SER A 19 6.13 -28.06 2.39
N THR A 20 6.07 -29.32 2.77
CA THR A 20 6.56 -29.85 4.04
C THR A 20 8.00 -30.34 3.89
N CYS A 21 8.65 -30.46 5.04
CA CYS A 21 9.76 -31.35 5.38
C CYS A 21 11.18 -30.78 5.32
N GLY A 22 11.75 -30.66 6.52
CA GLY A 22 13.16 -30.45 6.81
C GLY A 22 13.42 -30.71 8.29
N LEU A 23 13.33 -31.98 8.71
CA LEU A 23 13.86 -32.44 10.00
C LEU A 23 15.39 -32.29 9.98
N LEU A 24 15.94 -31.55 10.94
CA LEU A 24 17.31 -31.72 11.42
C LEU A 24 17.26 -31.80 12.94
N SER A 25 17.54 -32.98 13.45
CA SER A 25 17.75 -33.28 14.86
C SER A 25 19.13 -32.81 15.30
N GLY A 26 19.15 -31.85 16.24
CA GLY A 26 20.31 -31.49 17.05
C GLY A 26 19.81 -31.16 18.46
N THR A 27 20.17 -32.00 19.42
CA THR A 27 19.86 -31.89 20.85
C THR A 27 20.72 -30.81 21.52
N SER A 28 20.09 -29.96 22.35
CA SER A 28 20.44 -29.71 23.76
C SER A 28 19.85 -28.37 24.28
N ASP A 29 19.12 -28.51 25.40
CA ASP A 29 18.95 -27.58 26.51
C ASP A 29 18.22 -26.24 26.36
N ALA A 30 17.01 -26.27 26.94
CA ALA A 30 16.27 -25.22 27.64
C ALA A 30 16.82 -23.78 27.63
N LYS A 31 16.01 -22.88 27.04
CA LYS A 31 15.62 -21.65 27.74
C LYS A 31 14.20 -21.27 27.36
N SER A 32 13.30 -21.40 28.35
CA SER A 32 12.05 -20.66 28.38
C SER A 32 12.42 -19.18 28.45
N GLU A 33 12.43 -18.51 27.30
CA GLU A 33 12.41 -17.06 27.25
C GLU A 33 10.99 -16.61 26.92
N ASN A 34 10.32 -16.19 27.99
CA ASN A 34 9.32 -15.14 28.04
C ASN A 34 9.26 -14.32 26.74
N LYS A 35 8.42 -14.76 25.79
CA LYS A 35 8.06 -13.93 24.65
C LYS A 35 7.11 -12.88 25.19
N LYS A 36 7.72 -11.78 25.65
CA LYS A 36 7.07 -10.51 25.94
C LYS A 36 5.92 -10.33 24.95
N ASN A 37 4.74 -10.01 25.47
CA ASN A 37 3.65 -9.41 24.74
C ASN A 37 4.20 -8.21 23.96
N GLY A 38 4.63 -8.48 22.72
CA GLY A 38 5.02 -7.46 21.78
C GLY A 38 3.74 -6.95 21.17
N SER A 39 3.43 -5.70 21.45
CA SER A 39 2.57 -4.84 20.66
C SER A 39 3.10 -4.75 19.22
N GLY A 40 3.02 -5.86 18.47
CA GLY A 40 3.43 -5.93 17.08
C GLY A 40 2.47 -5.07 16.26
N ASN A 41 2.99 -4.01 15.66
CA ASN A 41 2.26 -3.21 14.71
C ASN A 41 1.98 -4.11 13.49
N VAL A 42 0.72 -4.46 13.26
CA VAL A 42 0.31 -5.35 12.16
C VAL A 42 0.66 -4.79 10.81
N LEU A 43 0.70 -3.46 10.69
CA LEU A 43 1.31 -2.81 9.53
C LEU A 43 2.70 -3.37 9.25
N GLU A 44 3.56 -3.44 10.26
CA GLU A 44 4.92 -3.96 10.08
C GLU A 44 4.91 -5.43 9.72
N ASP A 45 4.09 -6.27 10.34
CA ASP A 45 4.06 -7.70 10.01
C ASP A 45 3.49 -7.97 8.61
N ILE A 46 2.46 -7.24 8.17
CA ILE A 46 1.94 -7.32 6.80
C ILE A 46 2.98 -6.79 5.80
N PHE A 47 3.59 -5.65 6.07
CA PHE A 47 4.63 -5.09 5.20
C PHE A 47 5.85 -6.00 5.12
N ASN A 48 6.29 -6.58 6.24
CA ASN A 48 7.45 -7.47 6.27
C ASN A 48 7.16 -8.82 5.58
N THR A 49 5.92 -9.30 5.64
CA THR A 49 5.49 -10.57 5.01
C THR A 49 5.29 -10.42 3.50
N VAL A 50 4.74 -9.29 3.05
CA VAL A 50 4.43 -9.06 1.63
C VAL A 50 5.60 -8.42 0.88
N MET A 51 6.34 -7.50 1.50
CA MET A 51 7.35 -6.65 0.82
C MET A 51 8.81 -7.01 1.18
N GLY A 52 9.02 -7.95 2.11
CA GLY A 52 10.33 -8.37 2.60
C GLY A 52 10.87 -7.50 3.74
N LYS A 53 11.87 -8.03 4.48
CA LYS A 53 12.47 -7.39 5.68
C LYS A 53 13.50 -6.29 5.39
N LEU A 54 13.59 -5.79 4.16
CA LEU A 54 14.62 -4.80 3.83
C LEU A 54 14.28 -3.46 4.49
N PRO A 55 15.26 -2.80 5.14
CA PRO A 55 15.03 -1.49 5.72
C PRO A 55 14.69 -0.49 4.61
N ILE A 56 13.64 0.28 4.83
CA ILE A 56 13.26 1.35 3.91
C ILE A 56 14.31 2.46 3.93
N THR A 57 14.74 2.90 2.76
CA THR A 57 15.68 4.01 2.61
C THR A 57 15.12 5.02 1.63
N GLN A 58 15.67 6.24 1.63
CA GLN A 58 15.28 7.22 0.62
C GLN A 58 15.56 6.68 -0.79
N GLN A 59 16.67 5.96 -0.97
CA GLN A 59 17.05 5.37 -2.24
C GLN A 59 16.07 4.30 -2.72
N SER A 60 15.47 3.50 -1.81
CA SER A 60 14.48 2.50 -2.22
C SER A 60 13.20 3.11 -2.76
N MET A 61 12.89 4.36 -2.41
CA MET A 61 11.74 5.10 -2.97
C MET A 61 12.00 5.65 -4.38
N VAL A 62 13.27 5.88 -4.75
CA VAL A 62 13.63 6.49 -6.04
C VAL A 62 13.17 5.60 -7.20
N GLY A 63 12.46 6.22 -8.14
CA GLY A 63 11.93 5.56 -9.33
C GLY A 63 10.56 6.08 -9.74
N THR A 64 10.02 5.46 -10.78
CA THR A 64 8.68 5.73 -11.30
C THR A 64 7.74 4.63 -10.83
N TRP A 65 6.64 5.04 -10.20
CA TRP A 65 5.66 4.17 -9.58
C TRP A 65 4.30 4.44 -10.19
N ASN A 66 3.71 3.41 -10.80
CA ASN A 66 2.38 3.50 -11.37
C ASN A 66 1.36 2.90 -10.42
N PHE A 67 0.22 3.57 -10.31
CA PHE A 67 -0.94 3.04 -9.60
C PHE A 67 -1.35 1.68 -10.17
N GLN A 68 -1.71 0.75 -9.29
CA GLN A 68 -2.22 -0.58 -9.61
C GLN A 68 -3.54 -0.91 -8.90
N GLY A 69 -3.88 -0.14 -7.86
CA GLY A 69 -5.09 -0.35 -7.08
C GLY A 69 -5.08 0.45 -5.79
N THR A 70 -6.18 0.39 -5.07
CA THR A 70 -6.27 0.90 -3.70
C THR A 70 -5.71 -0.13 -2.72
N SER A 71 -5.42 0.29 -1.49
CA SER A 71 -5.04 -0.63 -0.42
C SER A 71 -5.48 -0.08 0.94
N CYS A 72 -5.95 -0.97 1.81
CA CYS A 72 -6.31 -0.71 3.19
C CYS A 72 -5.39 -1.45 4.16
N ALA A 73 -5.02 -0.79 5.26
CA ALA A 73 -4.30 -1.40 6.36
C ALA A 73 -4.72 -0.80 7.70
N PHE A 74 -4.40 -1.50 8.79
CA PHE A 74 -4.69 -1.04 10.16
C PHE A 74 -3.39 -0.97 10.95
N GLU A 75 -3.23 0.09 11.72
CA GLU A 75 -2.04 0.34 12.55
C GLU A 75 -1.75 -0.81 13.51
N THR A 76 -2.80 -1.42 14.06
CA THR A 76 -2.67 -2.51 15.03
C THR A 76 -3.63 -3.66 14.78
N GLU A 77 -3.24 -4.85 15.26
CA GLU A 77 -4.05 -6.07 15.22
C GLU A 77 -5.34 -5.95 16.01
N ASN A 78 -5.29 -5.18 17.09
CA ASN A 78 -6.47 -4.93 17.92
C ASN A 78 -7.50 -4.09 17.17
N LEU A 79 -7.05 -3.11 16.38
CA LEU A 79 -7.94 -2.35 15.51
C LEU A 79 -8.48 -3.22 14.39
N LEU A 80 -7.65 -4.04 13.75
CA LEU A 80 -8.10 -5.00 12.74
C LEU A 80 -9.16 -5.96 13.30
N LYS A 81 -8.93 -6.55 14.48
CA LYS A 81 -9.89 -7.45 15.15
C LYS A 81 -11.17 -6.72 15.55
N LYS A 82 -11.07 -5.52 16.13
CA LYS A 82 -12.23 -4.68 16.49
C LYS A 82 -13.05 -4.28 15.28
N ALA A 83 -12.39 -4.01 14.15
CA ALA A 83 -13.04 -3.71 12.89
C ALA A 83 -13.67 -4.96 12.24
N GLY A 84 -13.62 -6.15 12.84
CA GLY A 84 -14.21 -7.36 12.23
C GLY A 84 -13.29 -8.09 11.24
N GLY A 85 -11.97 -7.83 11.30
CA GLY A 85 -10.95 -8.55 10.56
C GLY A 85 -10.85 -8.15 9.08
N ALA A 86 -10.21 -9.02 8.29
CA ALA A 86 -9.92 -8.78 6.88
C ALA A 86 -11.17 -8.47 6.03
N VAL A 87 -12.35 -8.96 6.42
CA VAL A 87 -13.61 -8.72 5.70
C VAL A 87 -13.97 -7.23 5.64
N VAL A 88 -13.81 -6.50 6.75
CA VAL A 88 -14.07 -5.06 6.76
C VAL A 88 -12.96 -4.28 6.07
N ALA A 89 -11.71 -4.73 6.17
CA ALA A 89 -10.61 -4.16 5.39
C ALA A 89 -10.93 -4.15 3.89
N THR A 90 -11.39 -5.30 3.37
CA THR A 90 -11.81 -5.45 1.97
C THR A 90 -13.00 -4.57 1.63
N GLN A 91 -14.06 -4.54 2.46
CA GLN A 91 -15.22 -3.68 2.17
C GLN A 91 -14.88 -2.18 2.14
N VAL A 92 -13.95 -1.75 2.99
CA VAL A 92 -13.46 -0.36 2.96
C VAL A 92 -12.62 -0.11 1.73
N GLU A 93 -11.74 -1.05 1.37
CA GLU A 93 -10.92 -0.98 0.16
C GLU A 93 -11.80 -0.92 -1.11
N ASP A 94 -12.85 -1.75 -1.20
CA ASP A 94 -13.82 -1.75 -2.30
C ASP A 94 -14.54 -0.40 -2.41
N LYS A 95 -15.04 0.15 -1.28
CA LYS A 95 -15.66 1.49 -1.26
C LYS A 95 -14.69 2.59 -1.65
N PHE A 96 -13.42 2.44 -1.27
CA PHE A 96 -12.37 3.38 -1.64
C PHE A 96 -12.03 3.26 -3.13
N ASP A 97 -12.01 2.06 -3.70
CA ASP A 97 -11.81 1.84 -5.13
C ASP A 97 -12.95 2.41 -5.98
N GLU A 98 -14.22 2.19 -5.57
CA GLU A 98 -15.38 2.81 -6.19
C GLU A 98 -15.26 4.34 -6.20
N THR A 99 -14.78 4.90 -5.09
CA THR A 99 -14.54 6.32 -4.92
C THR A 99 -13.44 6.83 -5.86
N CYS A 100 -12.30 6.13 -5.91
CA CYS A 100 -11.21 6.43 -6.84
C CYS A 100 -11.70 6.42 -8.30
N THR A 101 -12.48 5.41 -8.66
CA THR A 101 -13.08 5.27 -10.00
C THR A 101 -14.00 6.45 -10.33
N LYS A 102 -14.89 6.86 -9.41
CA LYS A 102 -15.75 8.05 -9.59
C LYS A 102 -14.96 9.34 -9.78
N LEU A 103 -13.78 9.42 -9.18
CA LEU A 103 -12.87 10.57 -9.32
C LEU A 103 -11.97 10.46 -10.56
N GLY A 104 -12.14 9.41 -11.37
CA GLY A 104 -11.35 9.18 -12.56
C GLY A 104 -9.89 8.78 -12.27
N ILE A 105 -9.58 8.33 -11.05
CA ILE A 105 -8.28 7.76 -10.72
C ILE A 105 -8.15 6.40 -11.40
N SER A 106 -7.08 6.22 -12.16
CA SER A 106 -6.80 4.98 -12.90
C SER A 106 -5.30 4.78 -13.07
N GLU A 107 -4.88 3.58 -13.48
CA GLU A 107 -3.47 3.28 -13.78
C GLU A 107 -2.88 4.20 -14.87
N LYS A 108 -3.72 4.71 -15.78
CA LYS A 108 -3.28 5.54 -16.91
C LYS A 108 -2.95 6.98 -16.51
N ASN A 109 -3.52 7.47 -15.41
CA ASN A 109 -3.46 8.87 -15.03
C ASN A 109 -3.08 9.10 -13.57
N THR A 110 -2.62 8.06 -12.88
CA THR A 110 -2.17 8.10 -11.48
C THR A 110 -0.82 7.42 -11.31
N GLY A 111 0.12 8.11 -10.68
CA GLY A 111 1.47 7.62 -10.42
C GLY A 111 2.41 8.70 -9.89
N PHE A 112 3.58 8.30 -9.41
CA PHE A 112 4.57 9.17 -8.80
C PHE A 112 5.97 8.88 -9.35
N VAL A 113 6.78 9.93 -9.46
CA VAL A 113 8.22 9.83 -9.72
C VAL A 113 8.94 10.44 -8.53
N PHE A 114 9.69 9.63 -7.80
CA PHE A 114 10.55 10.08 -6.71
C PHE A 114 11.98 10.19 -7.24
N HIS A 115 12.57 11.37 -7.09
CA HIS A 115 13.92 11.69 -7.57
C HIS A 115 14.95 11.55 -6.45
N ALA A 116 16.21 11.31 -6.81
CA ALA A 116 17.30 11.15 -5.85
C ALA A 116 17.63 12.44 -5.06
N ASP A 117 17.27 13.61 -5.61
CA ASP A 117 17.49 14.94 -5.01
C ASP A 117 16.41 15.35 -3.97
N SER A 118 15.65 14.38 -3.48
CA SER A 118 14.52 14.58 -2.56
C SER A 118 13.34 15.38 -3.14
N THR A 119 13.22 15.49 -4.48
CA THR A 119 12.02 16.02 -5.13
C THR A 119 11.12 14.90 -5.66
N TYR A 120 9.84 15.19 -5.87
CA TYR A 120 8.93 14.28 -6.54
C TYR A 120 7.99 15.02 -7.48
N THR A 121 7.50 14.29 -8.48
CA THR A 121 6.35 14.65 -9.29
C THR A 121 5.31 13.55 -9.23
N GLY A 122 4.06 13.87 -9.47
CA GLY A 122 3.00 12.88 -9.48
C GLY A 122 1.80 13.34 -10.28
N ARG A 123 0.96 12.37 -10.60
CA ARG A 123 -0.38 12.57 -11.11
C ARG A 123 -1.36 11.78 -10.27
N ILE A 124 -2.54 12.35 -10.01
CA ILE A 124 -3.63 11.65 -9.33
C ILE A 124 -4.91 12.02 -10.06
N GLY A 125 -5.53 11.05 -10.75
CA GLY A 125 -6.70 11.31 -11.59
C GLY A 125 -6.44 12.39 -12.66
N GLY A 126 -5.22 12.45 -13.19
CA GLY A 126 -4.81 13.47 -14.18
C GLY A 126 -4.36 14.82 -13.60
N MET A 127 -4.62 15.11 -12.32
CA MET A 127 -4.11 16.30 -11.65
C MET A 127 -2.61 16.15 -11.36
N LYS A 128 -1.81 17.17 -11.70
CA LYS A 128 -0.37 17.18 -11.41
C LYS A 128 -0.10 17.68 -10.00
N ILE A 129 0.79 16.99 -9.28
CA ILE A 129 1.31 17.38 -7.98
C ILE A 129 2.84 17.29 -7.99
N SER A 130 3.52 18.17 -7.27
CA SER A 130 4.97 18.13 -7.13
C SER A 130 5.44 18.82 -5.85
N GLY A 131 6.62 18.46 -5.39
CA GLY A 131 7.25 19.06 -4.22
C GLY A 131 8.51 18.32 -3.78
N LYS A 132 8.83 18.44 -2.51
CA LYS A 132 9.92 17.70 -1.85
C LYS A 132 9.34 16.57 -1.02
N TYR A 133 10.11 15.51 -0.85
CA TYR A 133 9.76 14.42 0.06
C TYR A 133 10.88 14.18 1.07
N MET A 134 10.50 13.71 2.25
CA MET A 134 11.42 13.37 3.33
C MET A 134 10.93 12.11 4.03
N LEU A 135 11.73 11.06 3.97
CA LEU A 135 11.46 9.79 4.63
C LEU A 135 11.98 9.83 6.08
N ASN A 136 11.16 9.39 7.01
CA ASN A 136 11.59 8.92 8.33
C ASN A 136 11.61 7.38 8.29
N PRO A 137 12.80 6.75 8.24
CA PRO A 137 12.92 5.29 8.18
C PRO A 137 12.41 4.58 9.44
N GLU A 138 12.49 5.22 10.61
CA GLU A 138 12.09 4.64 11.89
C GLU A 138 10.57 4.51 11.97
N THR A 139 9.85 5.56 11.57
CA THR A 139 8.38 5.56 11.58
C THR A 139 7.77 5.05 10.27
N LYS A 140 8.61 4.78 9.25
CA LYS A 140 8.20 4.44 7.88
C LYS A 140 7.25 5.47 7.27
N GLN A 141 7.36 6.73 7.69
CA GLN A 141 6.54 7.82 7.17
C GLN A 141 7.32 8.65 6.16
N VAL A 142 6.71 8.93 5.02
CA VAL A 142 7.18 9.95 4.09
C VAL A 142 6.32 11.20 4.25
N GLN A 143 6.97 12.34 4.44
CA GLN A 143 6.33 13.65 4.36
C GLN A 143 6.56 14.22 2.97
N MET A 144 5.49 14.59 2.28
CA MET A 144 5.51 15.14 0.92
C MET A 144 4.96 16.57 0.95
N THR A 145 5.72 17.53 0.45
CA THR A 145 5.21 18.90 0.28
C THR A 145 4.43 19.04 -1.03
N TYR A 146 3.49 19.96 -1.08
CA TYR A 146 2.70 20.24 -2.28
C TYR A 146 2.36 21.74 -2.38
N LEU A 147 1.83 22.18 -3.53
CA LEU A 147 1.56 23.60 -3.82
C LEU A 147 2.77 24.49 -3.50
N LEU A 148 3.93 24.17 -4.11
CA LEU A 148 5.17 24.91 -3.91
C LEU A 148 5.64 25.00 -2.44
N GLY A 149 5.25 24.01 -1.62
CA GLY A 149 5.67 23.94 -0.21
C GLY A 149 4.66 24.48 0.80
N VAL A 150 3.53 25.05 0.34
CA VAL A 150 2.46 25.55 1.21
C VAL A 150 1.85 24.41 2.02
N GLY A 151 1.67 23.25 1.39
CA GLY A 151 1.04 22.09 1.99
C GLY A 151 2.01 20.96 2.33
N LYS A 152 1.61 20.11 3.28
CA LYS A 152 2.30 18.86 3.63
C LYS A 152 1.28 17.71 3.74
N LEU A 153 1.60 16.59 3.10
CA LEU A 153 0.94 15.31 3.26
C LEU A 153 1.90 14.34 3.96
N LYS A 154 1.36 13.46 4.81
CA LYS A 154 2.11 12.35 5.38
C LYS A 154 1.51 11.05 4.87
N ALA A 155 2.37 10.11 4.52
CA ALA A 155 1.96 8.76 4.18
C ALA A 155 2.88 7.77 4.91
N THR A 156 2.31 6.69 5.41
CA THR A 156 3.05 5.48 5.72
C THR A 156 3.44 4.82 4.40
N VAL A 157 4.72 4.50 4.27
CA VAL A 157 5.27 3.90 3.06
C VAL A 157 5.84 2.52 3.34
N ALA A 158 5.50 1.58 2.48
CA ALA A 158 6.20 0.32 2.34
C ALA A 158 6.69 0.18 0.92
N VAL A 159 7.94 -0.22 0.73
CA VAL A 159 8.57 -0.26 -0.58
C VAL A 159 9.48 -1.46 -0.69
N SER A 160 9.37 -2.17 -1.81
CA SER A 160 10.27 -3.24 -2.23
C SER A 160 10.99 -2.83 -3.52
N SER A 161 11.65 -3.77 -4.19
CA SER A 161 12.27 -3.49 -5.49
C SER A 161 11.25 -3.18 -6.58
N HIS A 162 10.02 -3.67 -6.47
CA HIS A 162 9.02 -3.63 -7.55
C HIS A 162 7.65 -3.10 -7.12
N GLU A 163 7.38 -3.00 -5.83
CA GLU A 163 6.09 -2.59 -5.31
C GLU A 163 6.24 -1.48 -4.27
N MET A 164 5.26 -0.60 -4.19
CA MET A 164 5.19 0.46 -3.19
C MET A 164 3.74 0.66 -2.75
N LYS A 165 3.53 0.68 -1.44
CA LYS A 165 2.29 1.14 -0.83
C LYS A 165 2.51 2.53 -0.24
N LEU A 166 1.69 3.49 -0.65
CA LEU A 166 1.58 4.81 -0.02
C LEU A 166 0.22 4.90 0.66
N LEU A 167 0.20 4.73 1.98
CA LEU A 167 -1.03 4.70 2.77
C LEU A 167 -1.12 5.95 3.63
N PHE A 168 -2.27 6.60 3.61
CA PHE A 168 -2.55 7.83 4.34
C PHE A 168 -3.45 7.51 5.52
N ASP A 169 -3.18 8.13 6.68
CA ASP A 169 -4.15 8.20 7.76
C ASP A 169 -5.40 9.00 7.30
N ALA A 170 -6.48 8.94 8.08
CA ALA A 170 -7.73 9.63 7.74
C ALA A 170 -7.51 11.12 7.46
N ASP A 171 -6.73 11.83 8.28
CA ASP A 171 -6.48 13.26 8.11
C ASP A 171 -5.72 13.60 6.83
N SER A 172 -4.68 12.84 6.51
CA SER A 172 -3.85 13.04 5.33
C SER A 172 -4.60 12.62 4.07
N PHE A 173 -5.41 11.57 4.17
CA PHE A 173 -6.30 11.16 3.11
C PHE A 173 -7.35 12.25 2.81
N LEU A 174 -8.03 12.78 3.83
CA LEU A 174 -8.98 13.89 3.68
C LEU A 174 -8.32 15.12 3.05
N LYS A 175 -7.09 15.45 3.43
CA LYS A 175 -6.32 16.54 2.78
C LYS A 175 -6.06 16.23 1.31
N LEU A 176 -5.65 15.00 0.98
CA LEU A 176 -5.46 14.57 -0.40
C LEU A 176 -6.75 14.71 -1.21
N MET A 177 -7.88 14.25 -0.66
CA MET A 177 -9.19 14.37 -1.30
C MET A 177 -9.64 15.81 -1.49
N LYS A 178 -9.35 16.69 -0.50
CA LYS A 178 -9.58 18.12 -0.63
C LYS A 178 -8.72 18.73 -1.73
N ILE A 179 -7.47 18.32 -1.89
CA ILE A 179 -6.65 18.74 -3.02
C ILE A 179 -7.35 18.30 -4.30
N ILE A 180 -7.70 17.02 -4.45
CA ILE A 180 -8.42 16.50 -5.63
C ILE A 180 -9.70 17.30 -5.93
N SER A 181 -10.50 17.57 -4.91
CA SER A 181 -11.73 18.35 -5.01
C SER A 181 -11.54 19.74 -5.60
N GLN A 182 -10.47 20.44 -5.21
CA GLN A 182 -10.23 21.82 -5.63
C GLN A 182 -9.88 21.92 -7.12
N PHE A 183 -9.44 20.80 -7.72
CA PHE A 183 -9.08 20.74 -9.13
C PHE A 183 -10.15 20.04 -9.99
N THR A 184 -11.11 19.32 -9.39
CA THR A 184 -12.21 18.64 -10.09
C THR A 184 -13.55 19.27 -9.70
N ASN A 185 -14.19 20.01 -10.61
CA ASN A 185 -15.39 20.83 -10.32
C ASN A 185 -16.66 20.07 -9.83
N ASP A 186 -16.68 18.75 -9.60
CA ASP A 186 -17.95 18.01 -9.42
C ASP A 186 -18.06 16.84 -8.41
N ALA A 187 -17.01 16.16 -7.94
CA ALA A 187 -17.19 14.79 -7.39
C ALA A 187 -16.79 14.52 -5.92
N SER A 188 -16.38 15.54 -5.17
CA SER A 188 -15.57 15.36 -3.96
C SER A 188 -16.31 15.44 -2.61
N ILE A 189 -17.51 16.03 -2.56
CA ILE A 189 -18.24 16.24 -1.29
C ILE A 189 -18.94 14.96 -0.82
N GLU A 190 -19.47 14.14 -1.75
CA GLU A 190 -20.07 12.83 -1.42
C GLU A 190 -19.03 11.86 -0.84
N VAL A 191 -17.79 11.95 -1.34
CA VAL A 191 -16.67 11.14 -0.89
C VAL A 191 -16.26 11.47 0.54
N LEU A 192 -16.20 12.75 0.91
CA LEU A 192 -15.92 13.19 2.28
C LEU A 192 -16.93 12.65 3.30
N GLY A 193 -18.20 12.44 2.88
CA GLY A 193 -19.23 11.85 3.73
C GLY A 193 -19.02 10.37 4.04
N LYS A 194 -18.45 9.60 3.10
CA LYS A 194 -18.11 8.17 3.28
C LYS A 194 -16.82 7.95 4.10
N MET A 195 -16.06 9.02 4.34
CA MET A 195 -14.78 9.00 5.08
C MET A 195 -14.95 9.09 6.60
N ALA A 196 -16.13 9.48 7.08
CA ALA A 196 -16.45 9.47 8.51
C ALA A 196 -16.45 8.05 9.10
N ASP A 197 -16.55 7.03 8.25
CA ASP A 197 -16.48 5.62 8.62
C ASP A 197 -15.03 5.11 8.76
N MET A 198 -14.01 5.92 8.48
CA MET A 198 -12.61 5.55 8.73
C MET A 198 -12.39 5.44 10.24
N TYR A 199 -12.03 4.25 10.70
CA TYR A 199 -11.65 4.05 12.09
C TYR A 199 -10.33 4.75 12.40
N ASP A 200 -10.19 5.25 13.63
CA ASP A 200 -8.89 5.68 14.15
C ASP A 200 -7.86 4.54 14.03
N GLY A 201 -6.70 4.86 13.46
CA GLY A 201 -5.65 3.90 13.10
C GLY A 201 -5.92 3.03 11.85
N MET A 202 -6.87 3.40 10.99
CA MET A 202 -6.99 2.88 9.62
C MET A 202 -6.17 3.73 8.64
N LEU A 203 -5.46 3.07 7.72
CA LEU A 203 -4.71 3.68 6.64
C LEU A 203 -5.28 3.27 5.28
N LEU A 204 -5.44 4.24 4.37
CA LEU A 204 -5.92 4.03 3.00
C LEU A 204 -4.99 4.69 2.01
N GLY A 205 -4.75 4.05 0.88
CA GLY A 205 -4.01 4.70 -0.20
C GLY A 205 -3.72 3.79 -1.37
N PHE A 206 -2.57 3.98 -1.98
CA PHE A 206 -2.29 3.42 -3.30
C PHE A 206 -1.32 2.26 -3.21
N ASP A 207 -1.69 1.14 -3.84
CA ASP A 207 -0.75 0.10 -4.24
C ASP A 207 -0.18 0.43 -5.62
N MET A 208 1.12 0.30 -5.77
CA MET A 208 1.85 0.78 -6.93
C MET A 208 2.96 -0.16 -7.33
N ARG A 209 3.22 -0.21 -8.64
CA ARG A 209 4.28 -1.01 -9.24
C ARG A 209 5.34 -0.12 -9.88
N LYS A 210 6.60 -0.51 -9.71
CA LYS A 210 7.73 0.15 -10.36
C LYS A 210 7.68 -0.10 -11.86
N GLN A 211 7.82 0.97 -12.65
CA GLN A 211 8.02 0.87 -14.11
C GLN A 211 9.43 0.39 -14.46
#